data_AF-A0A1I6IXI1-F1
#
_entry.id   AF-A0A1I6IXI1-F1
#
_cell.length_a   1.000
_cell.length_b   1.000
_cell.length_c   1.000
_cell.angle_alpha   90.00
_cell.angle_beta   90.00
_cell.angle_gamma   90.00
#
_symmetry.space_group_name_H-M   'P 1'
#
loop_
_entity.id
_entity.type
_entity.pdbx_description
1 polymer ?
#
loop_
_entity_poly.entity_id
_entity_poly.type
_entity_poly.pdbx_seq_one_letter_code
_entity_poly.pdbx_strand_id
1 'polypeptide(L)'
;MSKNKHMLANSSALVGADRPTAGPVSLAQGVYGARGNLELLACDADDGLWVFWFNADLDSDPLETPDVPPGSWSAGLHFAAGHRYVDALIVQSTLGPDHLEVLALDADGVLQSWYWSPGPGFQRRETDAATHVVRFAAVHAVGVLRLTVEGAEGDAHHLVSTAAGYPERSWAPTATGAPLADEASARALIEAAGAASVGIAPGTARTAASTRDGGTTELTWRDDAGRIRHLGVPTRA
;
A
#
# COMPACT_ATOMS: atom_id res chain seq x y z
N MET A 1 -2.03 -23.30 23.14
CA MET A 1 -1.22 -23.30 21.89
C MET A 1 -1.92 -22.37 20.91
N SER A 2 -1.23 -21.34 20.40
CA SER A 2 -1.84 -20.40 19.44
C SER A 2 -2.24 -21.15 18.18
N LYS A 3 -3.51 -21.01 17.76
CA LYS A 3 -4.05 -21.57 16.50
C LYS A 3 -3.47 -20.86 15.26
N ASN A 4 -2.61 -19.86 15.44
CA ASN A 4 -2.10 -18.99 14.35
C ASN A 4 -0.76 -19.47 13.78
N LYS A 5 -0.36 -20.74 13.99
CA LYS A 5 0.91 -21.27 13.46
C LYS A 5 1.00 -21.23 11.93
N HIS A 6 -0.14 -21.10 11.23
CA HIS A 6 -0.18 -20.99 9.77
C HIS A 6 -0.02 -19.55 9.26
N MET A 7 -0.10 -18.52 10.13
CA MET A 7 -0.12 -17.11 9.70
C MET A 7 1.19 -16.34 9.95
N LEU A 8 2.11 -16.94 10.70
CA LEU A 8 3.48 -16.45 10.83
C LEU A 8 4.36 -17.29 9.91
N ALA A 9 4.43 -16.87 8.65
CA ALA A 9 5.27 -17.55 7.70
C ALA A 9 6.73 -17.37 8.14
N ASN A 10 7.45 -18.48 8.35
CA ASN A 10 8.91 -18.46 8.55
C ASN A 10 9.67 -18.15 7.23
N SER A 11 8.93 -17.80 6.18
CA SER A 11 9.41 -17.57 4.82
C SER A 11 8.54 -16.53 4.14
N SER A 12 9.13 -15.68 3.31
CA SER A 12 8.40 -14.71 2.50
C SER A 12 7.37 -15.39 1.59
N ALA A 13 6.16 -14.84 1.50
CA ALA A 13 5.15 -15.21 0.51
C ALA A 13 5.38 -14.46 -0.81
N LEU A 14 4.88 -15.03 -1.91
CA LEU A 14 4.64 -14.30 -3.15
C LEU A 14 3.29 -13.59 -3.05
N VAL A 15 3.23 -12.35 -3.53
CA VAL A 15 1.98 -11.60 -3.63
C VAL A 15 1.38 -11.82 -5.01
N GLY A 16 0.15 -12.33 -5.03
CA GLY A 16 -0.62 -12.56 -6.26
C GLY A 16 0.06 -13.49 -7.27
N ALA A 17 -0.41 -13.43 -8.53
CA ALA A 17 0.23 -14.18 -9.61
C ALA A 17 1.44 -13.43 -10.17
N ASP A 18 2.46 -14.19 -10.59
CA ASP A 18 3.69 -13.65 -11.18
C ASP A 18 3.37 -12.78 -12.40
N ARG A 19 3.64 -11.47 -12.27
CA ARG A 19 3.41 -10.48 -13.33
C ARG A 19 4.40 -9.32 -13.27
N PRO A 20 4.77 -8.73 -14.41
CA PRO A 20 5.61 -7.54 -14.45
C PRO A 20 4.94 -6.37 -13.72
N THR A 21 5.63 -5.80 -12.75
CA THR A 21 5.21 -4.59 -12.05
C THR A 21 6.44 -3.72 -11.79
N ALA A 22 6.24 -2.41 -11.61
CA ALA A 22 7.32 -1.43 -11.47
C ALA A 22 7.30 -0.74 -10.10
N GLY A 23 8.40 -0.05 -9.80
CA GLY A 23 8.51 0.81 -8.62
C GLY A 23 8.42 0.07 -7.28
N PRO A 24 8.37 0.82 -6.17
CA PRO A 24 8.01 0.26 -4.87
C PRO A 24 6.53 -0.14 -4.83
N VAL A 25 6.18 -0.93 -3.81
CA VAL A 25 4.78 -1.28 -3.50
C VAL A 25 4.36 -0.60 -2.21
N SER A 26 3.07 -0.29 -2.07
CA SER A 26 2.51 0.24 -0.83
C SER A 26 1.58 -0.79 -0.20
N LEU A 27 1.59 -0.90 1.13
CA LEU A 27 0.72 -1.81 1.86
C LEU A 27 -0.01 -1.07 2.98
N ALA A 28 -1.30 -1.35 3.14
CA ALA A 28 -2.14 -0.88 4.23
C ALA A 28 -2.94 -2.04 4.81
N GLN A 29 -3.37 -1.94 6.07
CA GLN A 29 -4.40 -2.84 6.58
C GLN A 29 -5.77 -2.16 6.38
N GLY A 30 -6.65 -2.84 5.66
CA GLY A 30 -8.04 -2.44 5.47
C GLY A 30 -8.95 -2.92 6.60
N VAL A 31 -10.24 -2.57 6.49
CA VAL A 31 -11.28 -3.03 7.43
C VAL A 31 -12.13 -4.17 6.88
N TYR A 32 -11.81 -4.66 5.68
CA TYR A 32 -12.50 -5.77 5.03
C TYR A 32 -12.22 -7.11 5.70
N GLY A 33 -13.27 -7.93 5.84
CA GLY A 33 -13.21 -9.19 6.57
C GLY A 33 -13.26 -8.98 8.08
N ALA A 34 -13.43 -10.08 8.82
CA ALA A 34 -13.54 -10.04 10.28
C ALA A 34 -12.28 -9.52 10.98
N ARG A 35 -11.12 -9.59 10.30
CA ARG A 35 -9.80 -9.25 10.86
C ARG A 35 -9.09 -8.10 10.17
N GLY A 36 -9.66 -7.56 9.10
CA GLY A 36 -9.04 -6.53 8.27
C GLY A 36 -7.96 -7.12 7.36
N ASN A 37 -8.25 -7.16 6.07
CA ASN A 37 -7.32 -7.61 5.03
C ASN A 37 -6.09 -6.70 4.93
N LEU A 38 -5.00 -7.24 4.37
CA LEU A 38 -3.90 -6.39 3.91
C LEU A 38 -4.18 -6.00 2.46
N GLU A 39 -4.10 -4.73 2.15
CA GLU A 39 -4.27 -4.16 0.81
C GLU A 39 -2.90 -3.73 0.29
N LEU A 40 -2.47 -4.28 -0.84
CA LEU A 40 -1.19 -3.98 -1.48
C LEU A 40 -1.42 -3.35 -2.84
N LEU A 41 -0.79 -2.20 -3.08
CA LEU A 41 -0.83 -1.48 -4.34
C LEU A 41 0.54 -1.55 -5.02
N ALA A 42 0.54 -1.83 -6.33
CA ALA A 42 1.73 -1.86 -7.17
C ALA A 42 1.46 -1.16 -8.51
N CYS A 43 2.48 -0.49 -9.06
CA CYS A 43 2.42 -0.01 -10.44
C CYS A 43 2.59 -1.19 -11.40
N ASP A 44 1.79 -1.25 -12.45
CA ASP A 44 2.06 -2.15 -13.57
C ASP A 44 3.36 -1.73 -14.28
N ALA A 45 4.03 -2.66 -14.97
CA ALA A 45 5.27 -2.34 -15.69
C ALA A 45 5.02 -1.54 -16.98
N ASP A 46 3.84 -1.71 -17.57
CA ASP A 46 3.42 -1.12 -18.84
C ASP A 46 2.43 0.03 -18.59
N ASP A 47 1.26 -0.26 -18.01
CA ASP A 47 0.23 0.74 -17.70
C ASP A 47 -0.70 0.37 -16.54
N GLY A 48 -1.15 1.39 -15.81
CA GLY A 48 -2.10 1.27 -14.72
C GLY A 48 -1.50 0.78 -13.42
N LEU A 49 -2.40 0.30 -12.57
CA LEU A 49 -2.13 -0.10 -11.19
C LEU A 49 -2.76 -1.46 -10.92
N TRP A 50 -2.13 -2.20 -10.01
CA TRP A 50 -2.68 -3.43 -9.44
C TRP A 50 -2.92 -3.23 -7.96
N VAL A 51 -4.12 -3.59 -7.50
CA VAL A 51 -4.38 -3.83 -6.08
C VAL A 51 -4.49 -5.33 -5.82
N PHE A 52 -3.85 -5.80 -4.75
CA PHE A 52 -3.95 -7.15 -4.23
C PHE A 52 -4.46 -7.08 -2.81
N TRP A 53 -5.20 -8.08 -2.37
CA TRP A 53 -5.61 -8.18 -0.97
C TRP A 53 -5.27 -9.54 -0.40
N PHE A 54 -4.79 -9.55 0.83
CA PHE A 54 -4.55 -10.75 1.61
C PHE A 54 -5.76 -11.01 2.51
N ASN A 55 -6.40 -12.17 2.35
CA ASN A 55 -7.46 -12.57 3.24
C ASN A 55 -6.87 -12.94 4.61
N ALA A 56 -7.05 -12.04 5.59
CA ALA A 56 -6.54 -12.19 6.95
C ALA A 56 -7.49 -12.97 7.87
N ASP A 57 -8.67 -13.37 7.39
CA ASP A 57 -9.64 -14.14 8.14
C ASP A 57 -9.13 -15.56 8.44
N LEU A 58 -9.76 -16.22 9.41
CA LEU A 58 -9.57 -17.64 9.67
C LEU A 58 -10.64 -18.47 8.97
N ASP A 59 -10.38 -19.77 8.79
CA ASP A 59 -11.39 -20.74 8.30
C ASP A 59 -12.66 -20.78 9.16
N SER A 60 -12.59 -20.30 10.40
CA SER A 60 -13.72 -20.22 11.33
C SER A 60 -14.50 -18.91 11.26
N ASP A 61 -13.95 -17.88 10.62
CA ASP A 61 -14.58 -16.57 10.51
C ASP A 61 -15.65 -16.63 9.39
N PRO A 62 -16.73 -15.83 9.47
CA PRO A 62 -17.73 -15.79 8.40
C PRO A 62 -17.09 -15.39 7.06
N LEU A 63 -17.34 -16.17 6.00
CA LEU A 63 -16.82 -15.89 4.67
C LEU A 63 -17.53 -14.67 4.06
N GLU A 64 -16.90 -13.50 4.18
CA GLU A 64 -17.31 -12.29 3.45
C GLU A 64 -16.67 -12.21 2.05
N THR A 65 -15.49 -12.82 1.88
CA THR A 65 -14.72 -12.83 0.62
C THR A 65 -14.51 -14.26 0.11
N PRO A 66 -15.55 -14.92 -0.45
CA PRO A 66 -15.51 -16.35 -0.77
C PRO A 66 -14.46 -16.72 -1.82
N ASP A 67 -14.03 -15.77 -2.64
CA ASP A 67 -13.15 -16.03 -3.79
C ASP A 67 -11.64 -16.05 -3.44
N VAL A 68 -11.26 -15.62 -2.22
CA VAL A 68 -9.87 -15.65 -1.75
C VAL A 68 -9.80 -16.43 -0.46
N PRO A 69 -9.17 -17.63 -0.42
CA PRO A 69 -9.08 -18.42 0.79
C PRO A 69 -8.35 -17.68 1.93
N PRO A 70 -8.75 -17.89 3.20
CA PRO A 70 -7.97 -17.50 4.38
C PRO A 70 -6.47 -17.76 4.22
N GLY A 71 -5.65 -16.78 4.60
CA GLY A 71 -4.20 -16.88 4.55
C GLY A 71 -3.59 -16.78 3.15
N SER A 72 -4.36 -16.31 2.15
CA SER A 72 -3.91 -16.21 0.76
C SER A 72 -4.05 -14.79 0.19
N TRP A 73 -3.15 -14.45 -0.72
CA TRP A 73 -3.27 -13.26 -1.55
C TRP A 73 -4.25 -13.49 -2.70
N SER A 74 -4.99 -12.45 -3.07
CA SER A 74 -5.81 -12.43 -4.27
C SER A 74 -4.97 -12.48 -5.55
N ALA A 75 -5.60 -12.81 -6.68
CA ALA A 75 -4.97 -12.69 -7.99
C ALA A 75 -4.75 -11.23 -8.43
N GLY A 76 -5.22 -10.25 -7.67
CA GLY A 76 -5.13 -8.84 -7.97
C GLY A 76 -6.14 -8.31 -8.99
N LEU A 77 -6.52 -7.05 -8.85
CA LEU A 77 -7.40 -6.30 -9.74
C LEU A 77 -6.61 -5.18 -10.42
N HIS A 78 -6.69 -5.10 -11.75
CA HIS A 78 -6.08 -4.02 -12.55
C HIS A 78 -7.04 -2.84 -12.63
N PHE A 79 -6.51 -1.64 -12.53
CA PHE A 79 -7.26 -0.40 -12.70
C PHE A 79 -6.33 0.74 -13.15
N ALA A 80 -6.90 1.93 -13.36
CA ALA A 80 -6.15 3.12 -13.80
C ALA A 80 -5.37 2.95 -15.11
N ALA A 81 -5.85 2.08 -16.00
CA ALA A 81 -5.23 1.84 -17.30
C ALA A 81 -5.11 3.13 -18.14
N GLY A 82 -4.13 3.16 -19.04
CA GLY A 82 -3.86 4.29 -19.94
C GLY A 82 -2.84 5.32 -19.43
N HIS A 83 -2.33 5.15 -18.21
CA HIS A 83 -1.23 5.94 -17.67
C HIS A 83 -0.12 5.02 -17.15
N ARG A 84 1.14 5.41 -17.35
CA ARG A 84 2.28 4.72 -16.74
C ARG A 84 2.57 5.34 -15.38
N TYR A 85 2.38 4.57 -14.32
CA TYR A 85 2.72 4.97 -12.96
C TYR A 85 4.12 4.51 -12.55
N VAL A 86 4.79 5.32 -11.72
CA VAL A 86 6.16 5.06 -11.26
C VAL A 86 6.24 4.85 -9.75
N ASP A 87 5.28 5.38 -8.99
CA ASP A 87 5.12 5.15 -7.56
C ASP A 87 3.63 5.28 -7.18
N ALA A 88 3.18 4.53 -6.20
CA ALA A 88 1.80 4.59 -5.73
C ALA A 88 1.70 4.21 -4.25
N LEU A 89 0.78 4.87 -3.56
CA LEU A 89 0.53 4.70 -2.13
C LEU A 89 -0.94 4.40 -1.90
N ILE A 90 -1.20 3.48 -0.98
CA ILE A 90 -2.54 3.11 -0.51
C ILE A 90 -2.61 3.28 1.01
N VAL A 91 -3.71 3.85 1.50
CA VAL A 91 -4.04 3.93 2.93
C VAL A 91 -5.52 3.65 3.17
N GLN A 92 -5.83 3.08 4.33
CA GLN A 92 -7.21 2.91 4.77
C GLN A 92 -7.82 4.27 5.16
N SER A 93 -8.94 4.62 4.53
CA SER A 93 -9.73 5.77 4.95
C SER A 93 -10.43 5.46 6.27
N THR A 94 -10.53 6.48 7.10
CA THR A 94 -11.36 6.51 8.30
C THR A 94 -12.68 7.24 8.03
N LEU A 95 -12.94 7.60 6.76
CA LEU A 95 -14.15 8.28 6.32
C LEU A 95 -14.99 7.34 5.46
N GLY A 96 -16.27 7.24 5.80
CA GLY A 96 -17.19 6.28 5.20
C GLY A 96 -16.89 4.83 5.65
N PRO A 97 -17.82 3.91 5.38
CA PRO A 97 -17.72 2.56 5.92
C PRO A 97 -16.56 1.76 5.34
N ASP A 98 -16.12 2.00 4.09
CA ASP A 98 -15.17 1.09 3.45
C ASP A 98 -14.33 1.74 2.33
N HIS A 99 -13.56 2.79 2.62
CA HIS A 99 -12.81 3.47 1.56
C HIS A 99 -11.32 3.29 1.67
N LEU A 100 -10.69 3.04 0.53
CA LEU A 100 -9.25 3.13 0.37
C LEU A 100 -8.93 4.45 -0.30
N GLU A 101 -7.89 5.12 0.17
CA GLU A 101 -7.30 6.27 -0.50
C GLU A 101 -6.08 5.81 -1.26
N VAL A 102 -5.98 6.24 -2.51
CA VAL A 102 -4.85 5.94 -3.38
C VAL A 102 -4.26 7.24 -3.91
N LEU A 103 -2.94 7.35 -3.87
CA LEU A 103 -2.18 8.38 -4.54
C LEU A 103 -1.24 7.70 -5.53
N ALA A 104 -1.23 8.14 -6.78
CA ALA A 104 -0.48 7.49 -7.84
C ALA A 104 0.30 8.54 -8.63
N LEU A 105 1.62 8.41 -8.62
CA LEU A 105 2.54 9.27 -9.35
C LEU A 105 2.76 8.71 -10.74
N ASP A 106 2.36 9.44 -11.76
CA ASP A 106 2.64 9.06 -13.15
C ASP A 106 4.05 9.46 -13.60
N ALA A 107 4.47 8.91 -14.73
CA ALA A 107 5.78 9.14 -15.31
C ALA A 107 6.04 10.61 -15.73
N ASP A 108 4.99 11.42 -15.85
CA ASP A 108 5.08 12.85 -16.18
C ASP A 108 5.18 13.72 -14.92
N GLY A 109 5.21 13.11 -13.73
CA GLY A 109 5.34 13.79 -12.46
C GLY A 109 4.04 14.36 -11.92
N VAL A 110 2.88 13.86 -12.35
CA VAL A 110 1.57 14.23 -11.81
C VAL A 110 1.18 13.22 -10.73
N LEU A 111 0.95 13.73 -9.51
CA LEU A 111 0.47 12.93 -8.39
C LEU A 111 -1.06 12.96 -8.37
N GLN A 112 -1.65 11.89 -8.88
CA GLN A 112 -3.10 11.75 -9.02
C GLN A 112 -3.73 11.26 -7.71
N SER A 113 -4.98 11.67 -7.46
CA SER A 113 -5.76 11.27 -6.29
C SER A 113 -6.91 10.34 -6.69
N TRP A 114 -6.98 9.20 -6.01
CA TRP A 114 -7.91 8.11 -6.28
C TRP A 114 -8.57 7.64 -4.98
N TYR A 115 -9.76 7.08 -5.10
CA TYR A 115 -10.40 6.37 -4.00
C TYR A 115 -11.07 5.10 -4.48
N TRP A 116 -11.27 4.17 -3.56
CA TRP A 116 -12.10 3.01 -3.77
C TRP A 116 -13.34 3.09 -2.90
N SER A 117 -14.50 2.75 -3.45
CA SER A 117 -15.75 2.61 -2.71
C SER A 117 -16.49 1.32 -3.11
N PRO A 118 -17.30 0.75 -2.21
CA PRO A 118 -18.17 -0.38 -2.54
C PRO A 118 -19.13 -0.03 -3.67
N GLY A 119 -19.20 -0.88 -4.69
CA GLY A 119 -20.05 -0.70 -5.87
C GLY A 119 -19.25 -0.15 -7.05
N PRO A 120 -18.98 1.16 -7.13
CA PRO A 120 -18.25 1.74 -8.25
C PRO A 120 -16.78 1.30 -8.37
N GLY A 121 -16.14 0.84 -7.29
CA GLY A 121 -14.73 0.46 -7.27
C GLY A 121 -13.78 1.66 -7.27
N PHE A 122 -12.61 1.51 -7.90
CA PHE A 122 -11.60 2.57 -7.97
C PHE A 122 -12.03 3.69 -8.91
N GLN A 123 -11.97 4.93 -8.42
CA GLN A 123 -12.24 6.14 -9.19
C GLN A 123 -11.14 7.17 -9.01
N ARG A 124 -10.77 7.81 -10.12
CA ARG A 124 -9.90 8.99 -10.10
C ARG A 124 -10.73 10.21 -9.75
N ARG A 125 -10.21 11.09 -8.89
CA ARG A 125 -10.79 12.41 -8.64
C ARG A 125 -10.41 13.37 -9.76
N GLU A 126 -11.23 14.41 -9.94
CA GLU A 126 -10.93 15.45 -10.93
C GLU A 126 -9.67 16.26 -10.58
N THR A 127 -9.40 16.42 -9.28
CA THR A 127 -8.28 17.24 -8.79
C THR A 127 -7.08 16.36 -8.45
N ASP A 128 -5.97 16.59 -9.16
CA ASP A 128 -4.67 16.02 -8.81
C ASP A 128 -4.15 16.60 -7.48
N ALA A 129 -3.35 15.81 -6.76
CA ALA A 129 -2.77 16.24 -5.51
C ALA A 129 -1.63 17.24 -5.72
N ALA A 130 -0.76 16.99 -6.70
CA ALA A 130 0.38 17.83 -7.02
C ALA A 130 0.90 17.54 -8.43
N THR A 131 1.74 18.44 -8.95
CA THR A 131 2.46 18.27 -10.23
C THR A 131 3.96 18.48 -10.01
N HIS A 132 4.78 18.09 -10.99
CA HIS A 132 6.24 18.15 -10.94
C HIS A 132 6.85 17.36 -9.76
N VAL A 133 6.18 16.26 -9.40
CA VAL A 133 6.55 15.41 -8.28
C VAL A 133 7.55 14.36 -8.72
N VAL A 134 8.60 14.15 -7.92
CA VAL A 134 9.56 13.05 -8.09
C VAL A 134 9.39 12.00 -7.00
N ARG A 135 9.10 12.43 -5.76
CA ARG A 135 8.82 11.54 -4.64
C ARG A 135 7.69 12.11 -3.80
N PHE A 136 6.98 11.22 -3.13
CA PHE A 136 5.96 11.64 -2.17
C PHE A 136 5.82 10.65 -1.03
N ALA A 137 5.18 11.10 0.04
CA ALA A 137 4.66 10.25 1.10
C ALA A 137 3.35 10.82 1.62
N ALA A 138 2.53 9.96 2.20
CA ALA A 138 1.27 10.34 2.79
C ALA A 138 1.04 9.65 4.13
N VAL A 139 0.36 10.35 5.03
CA VAL A 139 -0.24 9.77 6.23
C VAL A 139 -1.71 10.15 6.29
N HIS A 140 -2.52 9.20 6.72
CA HIS A 140 -3.95 9.41 6.93
C HIS A 140 -4.28 9.28 8.42
N ALA A 141 -4.93 10.29 8.99
CA ALA A 141 -5.38 10.25 10.37
C ALA A 141 -6.68 11.04 10.53
N VAL A 142 -7.71 10.38 11.06
CA VAL A 142 -9.01 11.01 11.40
C VAL A 142 -9.58 11.81 10.22
N GLY A 143 -9.54 11.21 9.03
CA GLY A 143 -10.05 11.79 7.78
C GLY A 143 -9.16 12.82 7.11
N VAL A 144 -8.01 13.14 7.70
CA VAL A 144 -7.06 14.11 7.16
C VAL A 144 -5.91 13.38 6.48
N LEU A 145 -5.68 13.68 5.19
CA LEU A 145 -4.46 13.28 4.48
C LEU A 145 -3.44 14.40 4.58
N ARG A 146 -2.21 14.06 4.97
CA ARG A 146 -1.05 14.97 4.91
C ARG A 146 0.00 14.38 3.99
N LEU A 147 0.47 15.19 3.06
CA LEU A 147 1.48 14.80 2.08
C LEU A 147 2.78 15.52 2.32
N THR A 148 3.87 14.85 2.00
CA THR A 148 5.13 15.47 1.61
C THR A 148 5.35 15.17 0.15
N VAL A 149 5.68 16.19 -0.62
CA VAL A 149 5.95 16.13 -2.05
C VAL A 149 7.33 16.72 -2.26
N GLU A 150 8.19 16.02 -2.99
CA GLU A 150 9.53 16.45 -3.36
C GLU A 150 9.60 16.60 -4.89
N GLY A 151 10.03 17.78 -5.33
CA GLY A 151 10.26 18.11 -6.74
C GLY A 151 11.66 17.72 -7.23
N ALA A 152 11.90 17.91 -8.53
CA ALA A 152 13.18 17.56 -9.16
C ALA A 152 14.37 18.41 -8.67
N GLU A 153 14.11 19.60 -8.14
CA GLU A 153 15.13 20.48 -7.57
C GLU A 153 15.46 20.13 -6.10
N GLY A 154 14.82 19.10 -5.55
CA GLY A 154 14.96 18.68 -4.15
C GLY A 154 14.17 19.57 -3.17
N ASP A 155 13.34 20.47 -3.68
CA ASP A 155 12.42 21.24 -2.86
C ASP A 155 11.29 20.34 -2.36
N ALA A 156 11.08 20.35 -1.05
CA ALA A 156 9.99 19.64 -0.41
C ALA A 156 8.91 20.63 0.06
N HIS A 157 7.66 20.34 -0.26
CA HIS A 157 6.51 21.07 0.26
C HIS A 157 5.44 20.10 0.78
N HIS A 158 4.53 20.62 1.61
CA HIS A 158 3.53 19.81 2.28
C HIS A 158 2.12 20.26 1.92
N LEU A 159 1.25 19.27 1.70
CA LEU A 159 -0.14 19.47 1.35
C LEU A 159 -1.03 18.78 2.38
N VAL A 160 -2.22 19.31 2.57
CA VAL A 160 -3.25 18.72 3.43
C VAL A 160 -4.59 18.67 2.71
N SER A 161 -5.30 17.55 2.87
CA SER A 161 -6.70 17.42 2.52
C SER A 161 -7.50 17.06 3.77
N THR A 162 -8.51 17.88 4.08
CA THR A 162 -9.35 17.68 5.28
C THR A 162 -10.55 16.79 4.98
N ALA A 163 -11.20 16.29 6.03
CA ALA A 163 -12.40 15.47 5.90
C ALA A 163 -13.59 16.20 5.25
N ALA A 164 -13.62 17.54 5.28
CA ALA A 164 -14.76 18.33 4.80
C ALA A 164 -14.99 18.22 3.28
N GLY A 165 -13.94 17.87 2.52
CA GLY A 165 -14.01 17.72 1.07
C GLY A 165 -14.25 16.29 0.59
N TYR A 166 -14.49 15.33 1.49
CA TYR A 166 -14.62 13.92 1.13
C TYR A 166 -15.97 13.65 0.39
N PRO A 167 -15.99 12.85 -0.69
CA PRO A 167 -14.88 12.07 -1.25
C PRO A 167 -13.96 12.84 -2.20
N GLU A 168 -14.37 13.98 -2.76
CA GLU A 168 -13.63 14.64 -3.86
C GLU A 168 -12.22 15.13 -3.50
N ARG A 169 -12.00 15.50 -2.24
CA ARG A 169 -10.75 16.04 -1.67
C ARG A 169 -10.21 17.28 -2.39
N SER A 170 -9.94 18.31 -1.62
CA SER A 170 -9.12 19.46 -2.04
C SER A 170 -7.79 19.48 -1.28
N TRP A 171 -6.78 20.11 -1.87
CA TRP A 171 -5.43 20.18 -1.33
C TRP A 171 -5.06 21.63 -1.04
N ALA A 172 -4.52 21.85 0.17
CA ALA A 172 -4.02 23.15 0.59
C ALA A 172 -2.60 23.02 1.13
N PRO A 173 -1.74 24.05 1.00
CA PRO A 173 -0.44 24.07 1.65
C PRO A 173 -0.55 23.91 3.17
N THR A 174 0.41 23.23 3.77
CA THR A 174 0.51 23.08 5.22
C THR A 174 1.97 23.12 5.67
N ALA A 175 2.21 23.35 6.97
CA ALA A 175 3.57 23.40 7.51
C ALA A 175 4.18 22.01 7.75
N THR A 176 3.37 20.95 7.80
CA THR A 176 3.81 19.60 8.17
C THR A 176 3.24 18.53 7.24
N GLY A 177 4.11 17.63 6.78
CA GLY A 177 3.75 16.49 5.93
C GLY A 177 4.16 15.15 6.52
N ALA A 178 3.99 14.09 5.72
CA ALA A 178 4.39 12.74 6.07
C ALA A 178 5.92 12.55 5.91
N PRO A 179 6.58 11.73 6.75
CA PRO A 179 7.96 11.36 6.51
C PRO A 179 8.06 10.52 5.22
N LEU A 180 9.08 10.79 4.40
CA LEU A 180 9.40 9.94 3.25
C LEU A 180 9.84 8.55 3.73
N ALA A 181 9.57 7.53 2.91
CA ALA A 181 9.89 6.14 3.25
C ALA A 181 11.39 5.93 3.52
N ASP A 182 11.69 5.21 4.61
CA ASP A 182 13.05 4.80 4.98
C ASP A 182 13.32 3.36 4.50
N GLU A 183 13.82 3.26 3.27
CA GLU A 183 14.18 1.98 2.66
C GLU A 183 15.29 1.26 3.42
N ALA A 184 16.27 2.00 3.97
CA ALA A 184 17.42 1.39 4.63
C ALA A 184 16.98 0.63 5.89
N SER A 185 16.09 1.24 6.68
CA SER A 185 15.47 0.57 7.84
C SER A 185 14.61 -0.63 7.43
N ALA A 186 13.80 -0.50 6.37
CA ALA A 186 12.98 -1.61 5.86
C ALA A 186 13.84 -2.80 5.43
N ARG A 187 14.91 -2.53 4.68
CA ARG A 187 15.88 -3.53 4.22
C ARG A 187 16.55 -4.24 5.38
N ALA A 188 17.02 -3.50 6.39
CA ALA A 188 17.65 -4.08 7.57
C ALA A 188 16.70 -5.04 8.32
N LEU A 189 15.40 -4.73 8.37
CA LEU A 189 14.40 -5.61 8.96
C LEU A 189 14.18 -6.89 8.14
N ILE A 190 14.14 -6.81 6.81
CA ILE A 190 14.03 -7.98 5.93
C ILE A 190 15.25 -8.89 6.09
N GLU A 191 16.44 -8.32 6.15
CA GLU A 191 17.70 -9.04 6.37
C GLU A 191 17.71 -9.71 7.75
N ALA A 192 17.33 -8.99 8.81
CA ALA A 192 17.23 -9.53 10.17
C ALA A 192 16.18 -10.65 10.30
N ALA A 193 15.12 -10.62 9.49
CA ALA A 193 14.11 -11.67 9.41
C ALA A 193 14.57 -12.90 8.59
N GLY A 194 15.78 -12.88 8.02
CA GLY A 194 16.33 -13.99 7.23
C GLY A 194 15.69 -14.15 5.85
N ALA A 195 15.00 -13.12 5.34
CA ALA A 195 14.24 -13.18 4.09
C ALA A 195 15.01 -12.63 2.87
N ALA A 196 16.24 -12.16 3.06
CA ALA A 196 17.07 -11.59 1.99
C ALA A 196 17.68 -12.63 1.02
N SER A 197 17.45 -13.93 1.24
CA SER A 197 18.03 -15.00 0.42
C SER A 197 17.56 -15.01 -1.04
N VAL A 198 16.43 -14.36 -1.34
CA VAL A 198 15.87 -14.20 -2.69
C VAL A 198 16.24 -12.87 -3.36
N GLY A 199 17.08 -12.06 -2.70
CA GLY A 199 17.42 -10.72 -3.17
C GLY A 199 16.41 -9.65 -2.76
N ILE A 200 16.88 -8.41 -2.75
CA ILE A 200 16.09 -7.20 -2.45
C ILE A 200 16.46 -6.15 -3.50
N ALA A 201 15.56 -5.93 -4.46
CA ALA A 201 15.76 -4.94 -5.49
C ALA A 201 15.86 -3.52 -4.87
N PRO A 202 16.85 -2.70 -5.27
CA PRO A 202 17.01 -1.34 -4.75
C PRO A 202 15.74 -0.50 -4.96
N GLY A 203 15.41 0.35 -4.00
CA GLY A 203 14.25 1.24 -4.06
C GLY A 203 12.95 0.62 -3.55
N THR A 204 12.89 -0.71 -3.35
CA THR A 204 11.60 -1.43 -3.24
C THR A 204 11.20 -1.85 -1.82
N ALA A 205 12.14 -1.88 -0.88
CA ALA A 205 11.85 -2.33 0.49
C ALA A 205 10.96 -1.32 1.22
N ARG A 206 9.86 -1.80 1.82
CA ARG A 206 8.90 -0.99 2.59
C ARG A 206 8.42 -1.74 3.83
N THR A 207 7.90 -0.98 4.78
CA THR A 207 7.26 -1.50 5.99
C THR A 207 5.89 -0.87 6.19
N ALA A 208 4.94 -1.64 6.69
CA ALA A 208 3.68 -1.14 7.20
C ALA A 208 3.35 -1.78 8.55
N ALA A 209 2.63 -1.06 9.40
CA ALA A 209 2.10 -1.62 10.64
C ALA A 209 0.75 -2.31 10.35
N SER A 210 0.51 -3.44 11.00
CA SER A 210 -0.77 -4.14 10.98
C SER A 210 -1.12 -4.61 12.38
N THR A 211 -2.42 -4.58 12.70
CA THR A 211 -3.01 -5.09 13.93
C THR A 211 -3.27 -6.59 13.88
N ARG A 212 -3.06 -7.22 12.71
CA ARG A 212 -3.18 -8.66 12.51
C ARG A 212 -2.35 -9.41 13.55
N ASP A 213 -2.94 -10.48 14.10
CA ASP A 213 -2.30 -11.38 15.07
C ASP A 213 -1.79 -10.70 16.35
N GLY A 214 -2.39 -9.57 16.75
CA GLY A 214 -1.98 -8.81 17.93
C GLY A 214 -0.84 -7.82 17.67
N GLY A 215 -0.48 -7.61 16.40
CA GLY A 215 0.53 -6.65 15.98
C GLY A 215 1.62 -7.29 15.12
N THR A 216 1.77 -6.80 13.90
CA THR A 216 2.81 -7.20 12.96
C THR A 216 3.43 -5.99 12.26
N THR A 217 4.71 -6.10 11.96
CA THR A 217 5.39 -5.29 10.96
C THR A 217 5.36 -6.07 9.65
N GLU A 218 4.59 -5.57 8.70
CA GLU A 218 4.46 -6.14 7.36
C GLU A 218 5.58 -5.60 6.49
N LEU A 219 6.43 -6.49 6.00
CA LEU A 219 7.58 -6.19 5.15
C LEU A 219 7.24 -6.52 3.70
N THR A 220 7.53 -5.62 2.78
CA THR A 220 7.35 -5.84 1.34
C THR A 220 8.57 -5.39 0.55
N TRP A 221 8.89 -6.12 -0.52
CA TRP A 221 10.00 -5.81 -1.43
C TRP A 221 9.83 -6.53 -2.76
N ARG A 222 10.70 -6.23 -3.73
CA ARG A 222 10.84 -7.05 -4.95
C ARG A 222 12.09 -7.92 -4.86
N ASP A 223 11.96 -9.17 -5.26
CA ASP A 223 13.10 -10.08 -5.40
C ASP A 223 13.88 -9.83 -6.70
N ASP A 224 14.97 -10.57 -6.92
CA ASP A 224 15.82 -10.40 -8.11
C ASP A 224 15.11 -10.72 -9.44
N ALA A 225 13.98 -11.42 -9.40
CA ALA A 225 13.13 -11.68 -10.56
C ALA A 225 12.03 -10.60 -10.73
N GLY A 226 12.05 -9.54 -9.90
CA GLY A 226 11.07 -8.46 -9.93
C GLY A 226 9.73 -8.80 -9.25
N ARG A 227 9.61 -9.98 -8.63
CA ARG A 227 8.36 -10.44 -8.01
C ARG A 227 8.16 -9.80 -6.65
N ILE A 228 6.92 -9.45 -6.34
CA ILE A 228 6.56 -8.86 -5.05
C ILE A 228 6.59 -9.94 -3.97
N ARG A 229 7.33 -9.65 -2.91
CA ARG A 229 7.47 -10.47 -1.70
C ARG A 229 6.80 -9.79 -0.53
N HIS A 230 6.25 -10.60 0.36
CA HIS A 230 5.62 -10.15 1.60
C HIS A 230 6.05 -11.05 2.76
N LEU A 231 6.29 -10.44 3.92
CA LEU A 231 6.54 -11.15 5.17
C LEU A 231 5.98 -10.34 6.36
N GLY A 232 5.07 -10.93 7.11
CA GLY A 232 4.63 -10.37 8.40
C GLY A 232 5.51 -10.83 9.55
N VAL A 233 6.15 -9.90 10.23
CA VAL A 233 6.97 -10.15 11.43
C VAL A 233 6.19 -9.69 12.66
N PRO A 234 5.98 -10.52 13.69
CA PRO A 234 5.33 -10.09 14.93
C PRO A 234 6.04 -8.88 15.54
N THR A 235 5.29 -7.84 15.90
CA THR A 235 5.82 -6.80 16.79
C THR A 235 5.99 -7.46 18.15
N ARG A 236 7.23 -7.57 18.66
CA ARG A 236 7.47 -8.16 19.99
C ARG A 236 6.54 -7.50 21.02
N ALA A 237 5.73 -8.30 21.70
CA ALA A 237 4.96 -7.88 22.87
C ALA A 237 5.89 -7.72 24.09
#